data_AF-A0A3D4HW34-F1
#
_entry.id   AF-A0A3D4HW34-F1
#
_cell.length_a   1.000
_cell.length_b   1.000
_cell.length_c   1.000
_cell.angle_alpha   90.00
_cell.angle_beta   90.00
_cell.angle_gamma   90.00
#
_symmetry.space_group_name_H-M   'P 1'
#
loop_
_entity.id
_entity.type
_entity.pdbx_description
1 polymer ?
#
loop_
_entity_poly.entity_id
_entity_poly.type
_entity_poly.pdbx_seq_one_letter_code
_entity_poly.pdbx_strand_id
1 'polypeptide(L)'
;MKSVKTTKIGLAALTILFLLLYGYFSTLGKPLPNNINLSLNNGFSNSKIIFGNIGGFHILTNVSSTDQDQYYRLFIDTELNRSTASSEKITIPYTVIEGNDTPDGYQIKVALIDTVVNNIPTNQPLAVFQGARDNEIDLIKSAQVQQNDDDSSDLIIELTKSTPFRATADSSGTIVLDILK
;
A
#
# COMPACT_ATOMS: atom_id res chain seq x y z
N MET A 1 53.93 -6.73 -24.72
CA MET A 1 52.50 -6.94 -24.34
C MET A 1 52.35 -8.36 -23.81
N LYS A 2 51.94 -8.56 -22.55
CA LYS A 2 51.70 -9.89 -21.97
C LYS A 2 50.32 -10.39 -22.40
N SER A 3 50.28 -11.48 -23.16
CA SER A 3 49.04 -12.18 -23.52
C SER A 3 48.46 -12.85 -22.28
N VAL A 4 47.27 -12.39 -21.85
CA VAL A 4 46.52 -13.03 -20.78
C VAL A 4 45.89 -14.29 -21.36
N LYS A 5 46.42 -15.46 -20.99
CA LYS A 5 45.81 -16.75 -21.31
C LYS A 5 44.60 -16.96 -20.41
N THR A 6 43.41 -16.66 -20.91
CA THR A 6 42.15 -17.09 -20.29
C THR A 6 42.05 -18.61 -20.39
N THR A 7 42.34 -19.30 -19.29
CA THR A 7 42.10 -20.74 -19.18
C THR A 7 40.60 -21.00 -19.24
N LYS A 8 40.18 -21.93 -20.11
CA LYS A 8 38.77 -22.33 -20.32
C LYS A 8 38.02 -22.67 -19.01
N ILE A 9 38.78 -23.02 -17.97
CA ILE A 9 38.31 -23.27 -16.60
C ILE A 9 37.73 -22.00 -15.94
N GLY A 10 38.35 -20.84 -16.15
CA GLY A 10 37.87 -19.57 -15.60
C GLY A 10 36.54 -19.15 -16.21
N LEU A 11 36.33 -19.43 -17.50
CA LEU A 11 35.05 -19.16 -18.16
C LEU A 11 33.95 -20.08 -17.62
N ALA A 12 34.23 -21.38 -17.47
CA ALA A 12 33.28 -22.33 -16.91
C ALA A 12 32.89 -21.98 -15.45
N ALA A 13 33.85 -21.59 -14.62
CA ALA A 13 33.59 -21.16 -13.24
C ALA A 13 32.69 -19.90 -13.20
N LEU A 14 32.94 -18.94 -14.09
CA LEU A 14 32.11 -17.73 -14.19
C LEU A 14 30.68 -18.05 -14.65
N THR A 15 30.51 -18.97 -15.59
CA THR A 15 29.18 -19.39 -16.06
C THR A 15 28.38 -20.10 -14.97
N ILE A 16 29.04 -20.97 -14.19
CA ILE A 16 28.38 -21.65 -13.06
C ILE A 16 27.97 -20.64 -11.99
N LEU A 17 28.84 -19.69 -11.65
CA LEU A 17 28.52 -18.63 -10.70
C LEU A 17 27.34 -17.77 -11.19
N PHE A 18 27.31 -17.43 -12.48
CA PHE A 18 26.21 -16.68 -13.08
C PHE A 18 24.89 -17.46 -13.02
N LEU A 19 24.89 -18.76 -13.30
CA LEU A 19 23.69 -19.61 -13.22
C LEU A 19 23.17 -19.76 -11.79
N LEU A 20 24.06 -19.88 -10.80
CA LEU A 20 23.67 -19.94 -9.39
C LEU A 20 23.08 -18.63 -8.90
N LEU A 21 23.68 -17.49 -9.26
CA LEU A 21 23.15 -16.16 -8.96
C LEU A 21 21.80 -15.95 -9.65
N TYR A 22 21.67 -16.32 -10.93
CA TYR A 22 20.43 -16.21 -11.69
C TYR A 22 19.31 -17.09 -11.10
N GLY A 23 19.60 -18.32 -10.71
CA GLY A 23 18.67 -19.21 -10.00
C GLY A 23 18.22 -18.61 -8.66
N TYR A 24 19.15 -18.08 -7.87
CA TYR A 24 18.84 -17.43 -6.60
C TYR A 24 17.93 -16.21 -6.79
N PHE A 25 18.27 -15.30 -7.70
CA PHE A 25 17.46 -14.10 -7.94
C PHE A 25 16.14 -14.40 -8.65
N SER A 26 16.05 -15.44 -9.48
CA SER A 26 14.78 -15.83 -10.12
C SER A 26 13.78 -16.43 -9.12
N THR A 27 14.25 -17.09 -8.04
CA THR A 27 13.36 -17.59 -6.97
C THR A 27 12.88 -16.50 -6.00
N LEU A 28 13.66 -15.42 -5.85
CA LEU A 28 13.25 -14.20 -5.11
C LEU A 28 12.32 -13.30 -5.93
N GLY A 29 12.37 -13.43 -7.26
CA GLY A 29 11.50 -12.72 -8.20
C GLY A 29 10.15 -13.40 -8.40
N LYS A 30 9.33 -13.52 -7.34
CA LYS A 30 7.89 -13.34 -7.62
C LYS A 30 7.79 -11.94 -8.21
N PRO A 31 7.18 -11.74 -9.40
CA PRO A 31 6.92 -10.40 -9.88
C PRO A 31 6.14 -9.69 -8.79
N LEU A 32 6.82 -8.76 -8.13
CA LEU A 32 6.20 -7.74 -7.32
C LEU A 32 5.14 -7.13 -8.24
N PRO A 33 3.84 -7.14 -7.88
CA PRO A 33 2.80 -6.60 -8.73
C PRO A 33 3.25 -5.21 -9.22
N ASN A 34 3.12 -4.97 -10.53
CA ASN A 34 3.71 -3.84 -11.26
C ASN A 34 3.26 -2.43 -10.77
N ASN A 35 2.54 -2.35 -9.64
CA ASN A 35 1.98 -1.15 -9.05
C ASN A 35 2.49 -0.91 -7.61
N ILE A 36 3.66 -1.45 -7.24
CA ILE A 36 4.22 -1.19 -5.91
C ILE A 36 4.93 0.17 -5.93
N ASN A 37 4.28 1.17 -5.33
CA ASN A 37 4.91 2.41 -4.96
C ASN A 37 5.47 2.25 -3.54
N LEU A 38 6.80 2.34 -3.40
CA LEU A 38 7.50 2.21 -2.13
C LEU A 38 7.88 3.59 -1.56
N SER A 39 7.53 3.86 -0.30
CA SER A 39 8.24 4.86 0.50
C SER A 39 9.49 4.21 1.11
N LEU A 40 10.69 4.59 0.67
CA LEU A 40 11.95 3.86 0.94
C LEU A 40 12.93 4.58 1.86
N ASN A 41 12.52 5.60 2.61
CA ASN A 41 13.38 6.27 3.59
C ASN A 41 12.87 6.08 5.02
N ASN A 42 13.75 6.22 6.01
CA ASN A 42 13.43 6.16 7.43
C ASN A 42 12.29 7.14 7.78
N GLY A 43 11.04 6.67 7.84
CA GLY A 43 9.85 7.48 8.11
C GLY A 43 9.19 8.08 6.86
N PHE A 44 8.22 8.97 7.07
CA PHE A 44 7.30 9.45 6.02
C PHE A 44 7.88 10.41 4.95
N SER A 45 9.19 10.67 4.95
CA SER A 45 9.83 11.70 4.10
C SER A 45 9.43 11.57 2.61
N ASN A 46 8.52 12.46 2.17
CA ASN A 46 7.93 12.58 0.82
C ASN A 46 7.10 11.37 0.33
N SER A 47 6.46 10.65 1.24
CA SER A 47 5.62 9.49 0.89
C SER A 47 4.23 9.90 0.40
N LYS A 48 4.10 10.09 -0.92
CA LYS A 48 2.80 10.23 -1.60
C LYS A 48 2.64 9.14 -2.64
N ILE A 49 1.56 8.36 -2.54
CA ILE A 49 1.19 7.32 -3.50
C ILE A 49 -0.17 7.66 -4.08
N ILE A 50 -0.31 7.51 -5.40
CA ILE A 50 -1.59 7.78 -6.10
C ILE A 50 -1.99 6.54 -6.90
N PHE A 51 -3.26 6.16 -6.83
CA PHE A 51 -3.87 5.09 -7.63
C PHE A 51 -5.12 5.60 -8.36
N GLY A 52 -5.52 4.86 -9.40
CA GLY A 52 -6.78 5.05 -10.11
C GLY A 52 -6.84 6.33 -10.94
N ASN A 53 -8.04 6.63 -11.43
CA ASN A 53 -8.36 7.87 -12.15
C ASN A 53 -9.72 8.37 -11.66
N ILE A 54 -9.93 9.68 -11.73
CA ILE A 54 -11.23 10.31 -11.47
C ILE A 54 -12.29 9.85 -12.49
N GLY A 55 -13.57 9.97 -12.13
CA GLY A 55 -14.69 9.79 -13.07
C GLY A 55 -15.40 8.43 -13.03
N GLY A 56 -15.28 7.71 -11.91
CA GLY A 56 -16.05 6.51 -11.61
C GLY A 56 -16.34 6.48 -10.11
N PHE A 57 -17.63 6.48 -9.76
CA PHE A 57 -18.06 6.50 -8.37
C PHE A 57 -17.90 5.12 -7.76
N HIS A 58 -17.18 5.03 -6.64
CA HIS A 58 -16.94 3.80 -5.91
C HIS A 58 -17.68 3.80 -4.57
N ILE A 59 -17.94 2.61 -4.06
CA ILE A 59 -18.51 2.39 -2.74
C ILE A 59 -17.44 1.66 -1.92
N LEU A 60 -17.00 2.24 -0.80
CA LEU A 60 -16.17 1.54 0.17
C LEU A 60 -17.04 0.48 0.86
N THR A 61 -16.67 -0.78 0.66
CA THR A 61 -17.45 -1.94 1.13
C THR A 61 -16.87 -2.55 2.39
N ASN A 62 -15.55 -2.51 2.56
CA ASN A 62 -14.87 -3.12 3.69
C ASN A 62 -13.49 -2.50 3.90
N VAL A 63 -13.06 -2.45 5.18
CA VAL A 63 -11.67 -2.24 5.56
C VAL A 63 -11.32 -3.29 6.59
N SER A 64 -10.32 -4.11 6.29
CA SER A 64 -9.88 -5.18 7.18
C SER A 64 -8.37 -5.17 7.35
N SER A 65 -7.87 -5.75 8.43
CA SER A 65 -6.44 -5.83 8.69
C SER A 65 -6.00 -7.24 9.04
N THR A 66 -4.74 -7.52 8.74
CA THR A 66 -4.04 -8.74 9.15
C THR A 66 -2.67 -8.37 9.67
N ASP A 67 -2.28 -8.98 10.78
CA ASP A 67 -0.93 -8.87 11.30
C ASP A 67 -0.02 -9.90 10.64
N GLN A 68 1.14 -9.46 10.14
CA GLN A 68 2.16 -10.30 9.53
C GLN A 68 3.49 -10.07 10.24
N ASP A 69 4.42 -11.02 10.13
CA ASP A 69 5.70 -10.96 10.85
C ASP A 69 6.48 -9.66 10.62
N GLN A 70 6.42 -9.10 9.41
CA GLN A 70 7.21 -7.92 9.00
C GLN A 70 6.41 -6.64 8.79
N TYR A 71 5.08 -6.72 8.76
CA TYR A 71 4.22 -5.57 8.45
C TYR A 71 2.78 -5.81 8.93
N TYR A 72 2.04 -4.74 9.11
CA TYR A 72 0.58 -4.77 9.22
C TYR A 72 -0.01 -4.54 7.84
N ARG A 73 -0.91 -5.41 7.39
CA ARG A 73 -1.58 -5.27 6.10
C ARG A 73 -3.01 -4.84 6.28
N LEU A 74 -3.40 -3.75 5.65
CA LEU A 74 -4.77 -3.30 5.52
C LEU A 74 -5.26 -3.58 4.10
N PHE A 75 -6.47 -4.12 4.01
CA PHE A 75 -7.24 -4.28 2.77
C PHE A 75 -8.37 -3.25 2.80
N ILE A 76 -8.47 -2.48 1.73
CA ILE A 76 -9.50 -1.45 1.52
C ILE A 76 -10.24 -1.85 0.26
N ASP A 77 -11.44 -2.42 0.44
CA ASP A 77 -12.20 -3.01 -0.66
C ASP A 77 -13.28 -2.03 -1.13
N THR A 78 -13.25 -1.71 -2.41
CA THR A 78 -14.25 -0.83 -3.04
C THR A 78 -14.98 -1.54 -4.18
N GLU A 79 -16.23 -1.14 -4.41
CA GLU A 79 -17.02 -1.60 -5.53
C GLU A 79 -17.36 -0.42 -6.45
N LEU A 80 -17.06 -0.56 -7.75
CA LEU A 80 -17.43 0.44 -8.75
C LEU A 80 -18.94 0.43 -8.97
N ASN A 81 -19.60 1.58 -8.75
CA ASN A 81 -20.97 1.80 -9.16
C ASN A 81 -21.01 1.98 -10.69
N ARG A 82 -21.21 0.87 -11.41
CA ARG A 82 -21.13 0.81 -12.89
C ARG A 82 -22.00 1.83 -13.63
N SER A 83 -23.11 2.27 -13.02
CA SER A 83 -24.01 3.28 -13.60
C SER A 83 -23.37 4.67 -13.70
N THR A 84 -22.25 4.90 -13.04
CA THR A 84 -21.54 6.19 -12.99
C THR A 84 -20.21 6.18 -13.75
N ALA A 85 -19.77 5.02 -14.24
CA ALA A 85 -18.46 4.88 -14.86
C ALA A 85 -18.46 5.52 -16.25
N SER A 86 -17.66 6.57 -16.42
CA SER A 86 -17.48 7.24 -17.72
C SER A 86 -16.64 6.42 -18.70
N SER A 87 -16.03 5.33 -18.25
CA SER A 87 -15.11 4.48 -19.01
C SER A 87 -14.89 3.14 -18.30
N GLU A 88 -14.70 2.06 -19.08
CA GLU A 88 -14.35 0.71 -18.58
C GLU A 88 -12.97 0.66 -17.88
N LYS A 89 -12.17 1.74 -17.97
CA LYS A 89 -10.82 1.82 -17.37
C LYS A 89 -10.80 2.31 -15.92
N ILE A 90 -11.96 2.59 -15.32
CA ILE A 90 -12.07 3.19 -13.97
C ILE A 90 -12.47 2.12 -12.96
N THR A 91 -11.74 1.01 -12.94
CA THR A 91 -11.98 -0.11 -12.01
C THR A 91 -11.24 0.05 -10.68
N ILE A 92 -10.34 1.03 -10.60
CA ILE A 92 -9.57 1.36 -9.39
C ILE A 92 -10.02 2.74 -8.94
N PRO A 93 -10.45 2.92 -7.68
CA PRO A 93 -10.86 4.23 -7.17
C PRO A 93 -9.68 5.21 -7.19
N TYR A 94 -9.96 6.48 -7.45
CA TYR A 94 -8.92 7.50 -7.35
C TYR A 94 -8.52 7.68 -5.89
N THR A 95 -7.29 7.30 -5.57
CA THR A 95 -6.81 7.19 -4.18
C THR A 95 -5.50 7.94 -4.02
N VAL A 96 -5.41 8.72 -2.95
CA VAL A 96 -4.17 9.40 -2.55
C VAL A 96 -3.79 8.94 -1.15
N ILE A 97 -2.57 8.39 -1.01
CA ILE A 97 -2.04 7.92 0.28
C ILE A 97 -0.84 8.78 0.65
N GLU A 98 -0.88 9.39 1.83
CA GLU A 98 0.15 10.29 2.34
C GLU A 98 0.53 9.93 3.78
N GLY A 99 1.83 9.82 4.04
CA GLY A 99 2.37 9.77 5.40
C GLY A 99 2.69 11.18 5.89
N ASN A 100 2.22 11.54 7.07
CA ASN A 100 2.37 12.87 7.66
C ASN A 100 2.92 12.79 9.09
N ASP A 101 3.94 13.59 9.36
CA ASP A 101 4.35 13.93 10.72
C ASP A 101 3.53 15.16 11.14
N THR A 102 2.52 14.98 11.99
CA THR A 102 1.67 16.05 12.51
C THR A 102 2.09 16.42 13.94
N PRO A 103 1.73 17.62 14.45
CA PRO A 103 1.95 17.96 15.86
C PRO A 103 1.32 16.96 16.84
N ASP A 104 0.24 16.31 16.41
CA ASP A 104 -0.54 15.35 17.19
C ASP A 104 -0.04 13.90 17.04
N GLY A 105 0.92 13.65 16.14
CA GLY A 105 1.59 12.36 16.00
C GLY A 105 1.93 11.99 14.55
N TYR A 106 1.97 10.68 14.32
CA TYR A 106 2.35 10.09 13.03
C TYR A 106 1.09 9.53 12.38
N GLN A 107 0.77 9.93 11.15
CA GLN A 107 -0.47 9.51 10.49
C GLN A 107 -0.22 9.05 9.06
N ILE A 108 -0.91 8.00 8.64
CA ILE A 108 -1.11 7.69 7.23
C ILE A 108 -2.55 8.07 6.89
N LYS A 109 -2.73 8.98 5.94
CA LYS A 109 -4.02 9.38 5.40
C LYS A 109 -4.21 8.71 4.04
N VAL A 110 -5.31 7.99 3.88
CA VAL A 110 -5.76 7.41 2.60
C VAL A 110 -7.04 8.13 2.19
N ALA A 111 -6.94 9.06 1.25
CA ALA A 111 -8.07 9.77 0.68
C ALA A 111 -8.62 9.00 -0.54
N LEU A 112 -9.88 8.57 -0.46
CA LEU A 112 -10.64 7.89 -1.51
C LEU A 112 -11.59 8.91 -2.13
N ILE A 113 -11.32 9.34 -3.35
CA ILE A 113 -12.08 10.37 -4.06
C ILE A 113 -13.15 9.70 -4.94
N ASP A 114 -14.29 10.38 -5.12
CA ASP A 114 -15.50 9.81 -5.73
C ASP A 114 -15.89 8.47 -5.07
N THR A 115 -15.68 8.37 -3.76
CA THR A 115 -15.88 7.14 -2.99
C THR A 115 -16.66 7.42 -1.72
N VAL A 116 -17.80 6.77 -1.57
CA VAL A 116 -18.65 6.88 -0.36
C VAL A 116 -18.62 5.60 0.45
N VAL A 117 -18.83 5.72 1.75
CA VAL A 117 -18.99 4.54 2.61
C VAL A 117 -20.45 4.16 2.70
N ASN A 118 -20.74 2.87 2.54
CA ASN A 118 -22.10 2.40 2.73
C ASN A 118 -22.47 2.45 4.23
N ASN A 119 -23.62 3.05 4.57
CA ASN A 119 -24.20 3.07 5.93
C ASN A 119 -23.43 3.82 7.04
N ILE A 120 -22.69 4.89 6.73
CA ILE A 120 -22.17 5.81 7.75
C ILE A 120 -22.82 7.18 7.59
N PRO A 121 -23.40 7.79 8.64
CA PRO A 121 -23.82 9.19 8.59
C PRO A 121 -22.61 10.09 8.30
N THR A 122 -22.76 11.07 7.42
CA THR A 122 -21.74 12.09 7.15
C THR A 122 -21.21 12.67 8.46
N ASN A 123 -19.88 12.80 8.60
CA ASN A 123 -19.19 13.30 9.79
C ASN A 123 -19.18 12.39 11.04
N GLN A 124 -19.48 11.09 10.92
CA GLN A 124 -19.17 10.12 11.98
C GLN A 124 -18.03 9.18 11.58
N PRO A 125 -16.92 9.11 12.35
CA PRO A 125 -15.86 8.16 12.07
C PRO A 125 -16.31 6.73 12.41
N LEU A 126 -16.10 5.79 11.50
CA LEU A 126 -16.22 4.35 11.76
C LEU A 126 -14.85 3.79 12.14
N ALA A 127 -14.74 3.27 13.36
CA ALA A 127 -13.55 2.56 13.79
C ALA A 127 -13.43 1.23 13.02
N VAL A 128 -12.34 1.07 12.27
CA VAL A 128 -12.03 -0.13 11.48
C VAL A 128 -10.89 -0.93 12.09
N PHE A 129 -10.10 -0.30 12.94
CA PHE A 129 -9.13 -0.96 13.79
C PHE A 129 -9.04 -0.24 15.13
N GLN A 130 -9.32 -0.96 16.21
CA GLN A 130 -8.98 -0.55 17.57
C GLN A 130 -7.94 -1.54 18.07
N GLY A 131 -6.68 -1.10 18.17
CA GLY A 131 -5.60 -1.97 18.62
C GLY A 131 -5.97 -2.63 19.95
N ALA A 132 -5.93 -3.97 19.99
CA ALA A 132 -6.16 -4.69 21.23
C ALA A 132 -4.95 -4.47 22.14
N ARG A 133 -5.19 -3.85 23.30
CA ARG A 133 -4.20 -3.65 24.35
C ARG A 133 -3.85 -5.01 24.95
N ASP A 134 -2.70 -5.55 24.59
CA ASP A 134 -1.80 -6.25 25.51
C ASP A 134 -0.42 -6.42 24.87
N ASN A 135 0.59 -5.91 25.57
CA ASN A 135 2.05 -5.93 25.32
C ASN A 135 2.64 -4.91 24.32
N GLU A 136 3.19 -3.86 24.94
CA GLU A 136 4.32 -3.01 24.57
C GLU A 136 4.73 -2.97 23.08
N ILE A 137 4.20 -1.92 22.42
CA ILE A 137 4.55 -1.38 21.10
C ILE A 137 3.76 -1.99 19.94
N ASP A 138 2.44 -1.84 19.98
CA ASP A 138 1.62 -1.90 18.76
C ASP A 138 1.87 -0.62 17.94
N LEU A 139 2.20 -0.78 16.67
CA LEU A 139 2.60 0.33 15.80
C LEU A 139 1.40 1.23 15.46
N ILE A 140 0.21 0.65 15.35
CA ILE A 140 -1.04 1.33 14.96
C ILE A 140 -1.83 1.64 16.22
N LYS A 141 -2.03 2.93 16.52
CA LYS A 141 -2.86 3.40 17.64
C LYS A 141 -4.34 3.25 17.34
N SER A 142 -4.75 3.65 16.15
CA SER A 142 -6.15 3.66 15.71
C SER A 142 -6.22 3.65 14.19
N ALA A 143 -7.31 3.14 13.63
CA ALA A 143 -7.69 3.42 12.26
C ALA A 143 -9.20 3.69 12.17
N GLN A 144 -9.55 4.77 11.48
CA GLN A 144 -10.93 5.22 11.34
C GLN A 144 -11.22 5.69 9.92
N VAL A 145 -12.42 5.37 9.44
CA VAL A 145 -12.94 5.89 8.17
C VAL A 145 -13.86 7.06 8.47
N GLN A 146 -13.65 8.18 7.82
CA GLN A 146 -14.50 9.37 7.88
C GLN A 146 -15.03 9.68 6.48
N GLN A 147 -16.35 9.86 6.36
CA GLN A 147 -16.95 10.39 5.14
C GLN A 147 -16.94 11.92 5.19
N ASN A 148 -16.44 12.53 4.11
CA ASN A 148 -16.43 13.97 3.90
C ASN A 148 -17.67 14.43 3.12
N ASP A 149 -17.93 15.74 3.14
CA ASP A 149 -19.12 16.35 2.51
C ASP A 149 -19.06 16.34 0.96
N ASP A 150 -17.94 15.98 0.34
CA ASP A 150 -17.65 16.08 -1.10
C ASP A 150 -17.58 14.73 -1.84
N ASP A 151 -18.37 13.74 -1.40
CA ASP A 151 -18.35 12.37 -1.93
C ASP A 151 -16.95 11.72 -1.88
N SER A 152 -16.14 12.13 -0.90
CA SER A 152 -14.86 11.51 -0.58
C SER A 152 -14.89 10.84 0.79
N SER A 153 -14.03 9.85 0.97
CA SER A 153 -13.85 9.15 2.23
C SER A 153 -12.37 9.11 2.59
N ASP A 154 -12.06 9.47 3.82
CA ASP A 154 -10.71 9.42 4.37
C ASP A 154 -10.57 8.26 5.34
N LEU A 155 -9.62 7.36 5.10
CA LEU A 155 -9.12 6.42 6.11
C LEU A 155 -7.89 7.04 6.77
N ILE A 156 -8.02 7.32 8.07
CA ILE A 156 -6.96 7.92 8.90
C ILE A 156 -6.41 6.83 9.81
N ILE A 157 -5.11 6.57 9.69
CA ILE A 157 -4.39 5.56 10.48
C ILE A 157 -3.37 6.29 11.35
N GLU A 158 -3.56 6.25 12.66
CA GLU A 158 -2.65 6.88 13.61
C GLU A 158 -1.59 5.87 14.06
N LEU A 159 -0.33 6.29 14.07
CA LEU A 159 0.82 5.47 14.43
C LEU A 159 1.53 5.98 15.69
N THR A 160 2.31 5.10 16.30
CA THR A 160 3.18 5.41 17.44
C THR A 160 4.51 6.04 17.03
N LYS A 161 5.01 5.73 15.83
CA LYS A 161 6.26 6.26 15.26
C LYS A 161 6.11 6.51 13.75
N SER A 162 6.93 7.40 13.18
CA SER A 162 7.01 7.59 11.74
C SER A 162 7.50 6.29 11.09
N THR A 163 6.72 5.75 10.15
CA THR A 163 6.92 4.37 9.69
C THR A 163 6.75 4.26 8.19
N PRO A 164 7.71 3.61 7.48
CA PRO A 164 7.55 3.38 6.06
C PRO A 164 6.31 2.53 5.76
N PHE A 165 5.70 2.81 4.61
CA PHE A 165 4.59 2.03 4.09
C PHE A 165 4.76 1.84 2.58
N ARG A 166 4.07 0.83 2.07
CA ARG A 166 3.91 0.61 0.64
C ARG A 166 2.45 0.30 0.37
N ALA A 167 2.00 0.63 -0.83
CA ALA A 167 0.65 0.30 -1.23
C ALA A 167 0.62 -0.28 -2.64
N THR A 168 -0.42 -1.05 -2.91
CA THR A 168 -0.76 -1.57 -4.24
C THR A 168 -2.25 -1.50 -4.45
N ALA A 169 -2.68 -1.37 -5.70
CA ALA A 169 -4.07 -1.51 -6.08
C ALA A 169 -4.23 -2.50 -7.23
N ASP A 170 -5.35 -3.20 -7.25
CA ASP A 170 -5.70 -4.16 -8.30
C ASP A 170 -7.01 -3.79 -9.01
N SER A 171 -7.28 -4.47 -10.12
CA SER A 171 -8.45 -4.21 -10.96
C SER A 171 -9.79 -4.60 -10.33
N SER A 172 -9.79 -5.23 -9.15
CA SER A 172 -11.04 -5.49 -8.39
C SER A 172 -11.51 -4.26 -7.62
N GLY A 173 -10.70 -3.19 -7.55
CA GLY A 173 -10.99 -2.03 -6.70
C GLY A 173 -10.47 -2.22 -5.26
N THR A 174 -9.62 -3.21 -5.02
CA THR A 174 -8.97 -3.42 -3.73
C THR A 174 -7.64 -2.66 -3.69
N ILE A 175 -7.46 -1.88 -2.62
CA ILE A 175 -6.19 -1.26 -2.26
C ILE A 175 -5.61 -2.02 -1.07
N VAL A 176 -4.35 -2.41 -1.18
CA VAL A 176 -3.59 -3.06 -0.11
C VAL A 176 -2.54 -2.08 0.38
N LEU A 177 -2.55 -1.80 1.69
CA LEU A 177 -1.58 -0.95 2.37
C LEU A 177 -0.79 -1.81 3.36
N ASP A 178 0.52 -1.92 3.16
CA ASP A 178 1.43 -2.56 4.10
C ASP A 178 2.18 -1.48 4.89
N ILE A 179 2.02 -1.49 6.21
CA ILE A 179 2.72 -0.62 7.17
C ILE A 179 3.84 -1.45 7.82
N LEU A 180 5.10 -1.09 7.60
CA LEU A 180 6.25 -1.93 7.98
C LEU A 180 6.52 -1.87 9.49
N LYS A 181 6.91 -2.97 10.12
CA LYS A 181 7.20 -3.00 11.59
C LYS A 181 8.56 -2.39 11.96
#